data_AF-A0A842INY7-F1
#
_entry.id   AF-A0A842INY7-F1
#
_cell.length_a   1.000
_cell.length_b   1.000
_cell.length_c   1.000
_cell.angle_alpha   90.00
_cell.angle_beta   90.00
_cell.angle_gamma   90.00
#
_symmetry.space_group_name_H-M   'P 1'
#
loop_
_entity.id
_entity.type
_entity.pdbx_description
1 polymer ?
#
loop_
_entity_poly.entity_id
_entity_poly.type
_entity_poly.pdbx_seq_one_letter_code
_entity_poly.pdbx_strand_id
1 'polypeptide(L)'
;MKSVLIFVLALFVSSCCGTKKAIGTQPKPNQKAAIFTKSPETNKTSKTIKNQDSVITPTKSEVLIATNEDIRSIKEDSTKLAFSQNVSKRALTEHQLWDELLEKYVSDNGNVDYDGFKKDRSELLGYVRLLQISYEKVNSQIDRPKDELLAYWINAYNALTIDLILRNYPLKSIKDIKDPWDQRLWQFGDKWMNLNDIEHKILRKMDEPRIHFAIVCASESCPKLKNEAFIASKLEAQLSNVTRAFLADTSKNEISENEIKLSKIFKWFKKDFEQNGSLIDFLNQYSEVKISNKAKKSFKDYNWNLNE
;
A
#
# COMPACT_ATOMS: atom_id res chain seq x y z
N MET A 1 15.08 61.26 25.16
CA MET A 1 16.44 61.04 24.62
C MET A 1 17.33 60.46 25.71
N LYS A 2 18.03 59.37 25.37
CA LYS A 2 19.23 58.80 26.02
C LYS A 2 19.05 57.98 27.31
N SER A 3 18.95 56.67 27.05
CA SER A 3 19.35 55.55 27.88
C SER A 3 20.80 55.67 28.40
N VAL A 4 21.06 55.19 29.60
CA VAL A 4 22.40 54.72 30.01
C VAL A 4 22.28 53.35 30.64
N LEU A 5 23.08 52.45 30.07
CA LEU A 5 23.16 51.01 30.22
C LEU A 5 24.12 50.71 31.39
N ILE A 6 23.72 49.86 32.35
CA ILE A 6 24.62 49.35 33.38
C ILE A 6 24.88 47.86 33.09
N PHE A 7 26.13 47.56 32.74
CA PHE A 7 26.68 46.22 32.60
C PHE A 7 27.17 45.75 33.97
N VAL A 8 26.69 44.60 34.47
CA VAL A 8 27.31 43.90 35.60
C VAL A 8 27.82 42.55 35.11
N LEU A 9 29.15 42.45 35.12
CA LEU A 9 29.96 41.28 34.87
C LEU A 9 30.04 40.46 36.17
N ALA A 10 29.65 39.19 36.14
CA ALA A 10 29.91 38.26 37.25
C ALA A 10 30.59 36.99 36.70
N LEU A 11 31.90 36.96 36.87
CA LEU A 11 32.73 35.75 36.81
C LEU A 11 32.59 35.01 38.15
N PHE A 12 32.28 33.72 38.12
CA PHE A 12 32.68 32.81 39.19
C PHE A 12 33.24 31.52 38.63
N VAL A 13 34.31 31.10 39.30
CA VAL A 13 35.34 30.16 38.88
C VAL A 13 35.06 28.78 39.49
N SER A 14 35.49 27.75 38.75
CA SER A 14 35.69 26.32 39.05
C SER A 14 35.45 25.77 40.47
N SER A 15 34.92 24.54 40.55
CA SER A 15 35.72 23.40 41.05
C SER A 15 35.09 22.04 40.70
N CYS A 16 35.94 21.09 40.36
CA CYS A 16 35.66 19.72 39.92
C CYS A 16 35.64 18.72 41.08
N CYS A 17 34.77 17.71 40.99
CA CYS A 17 34.92 16.28 41.37
C CYS A 17 33.54 15.62 41.12
N GLY A 18 33.33 14.51 40.41
CA GLY A 18 34.19 13.47 39.91
C GLY A 18 33.70 12.12 40.44
N THR A 19 32.78 11.43 39.75
CA THR A 19 32.63 9.95 39.77
C THR A 19 31.92 9.42 38.51
N LYS A 20 32.23 8.17 38.18
CA LYS A 20 32.22 7.53 36.85
C LYS A 20 31.04 6.57 36.62
N LYS A 21 30.78 6.31 35.33
CA LYS A 21 30.14 5.13 34.67
C LYS A 21 28.62 4.99 34.90
N ALA A 22 27.79 4.56 33.93
CA ALA A 22 28.03 3.60 32.84
C ALA A 22 27.26 3.94 31.54
N ILE A 23 27.82 3.42 30.45
CA ILE A 23 27.47 3.58 29.05
C ILE A 23 26.39 2.56 28.65
N GLY A 24 25.36 3.01 27.94
CA GLY A 24 24.46 2.19 27.14
C GLY A 24 24.31 2.85 25.76
N THR A 25 25.00 2.29 24.78
CA THR A 25 25.17 2.79 23.40
C THR A 25 23.85 2.89 22.62
N GLN A 26 23.60 4.09 22.07
CA GLN A 26 22.65 4.35 21.00
C GLN A 26 23.33 4.08 19.64
N PRO A 27 22.72 3.36 18.68
CA PRO A 27 23.23 3.31 17.32
C PRO A 27 22.76 4.54 16.53
N LYS A 28 23.72 5.33 16.03
CA LYS A 28 23.49 6.35 14.99
C LYS A 28 23.51 5.69 13.59
N PRO A 29 22.75 6.24 12.62
CA PRO A 29 22.60 5.67 11.29
C PRO A 29 23.84 5.93 10.43
N ASN A 30 24.30 4.90 9.71
CA ASN A 30 25.45 5.00 8.82
C ASN A 30 24.97 5.31 7.39
N GLN A 31 25.40 6.45 6.85
CA GLN A 31 25.24 6.81 5.44
C GLN A 31 26.47 6.38 4.63
N LYS A 32 26.18 5.98 3.39
CA LYS A 32 27.00 5.36 2.34
C LYS A 32 28.39 5.97 2.07
N ALA A 33 29.31 5.09 1.65
CA ALA A 33 30.10 5.28 0.43
C ALA A 33 30.55 3.91 -0.11
N ALA A 34 30.12 3.53 -1.31
CA ALA A 34 30.72 2.41 -2.05
C ALA A 34 30.96 2.87 -3.50
N ILE A 35 32.23 2.75 -3.88
CA ILE A 35 32.85 3.24 -5.10
C ILE A 35 32.68 2.21 -6.21
N PHE A 36 32.52 2.74 -7.42
CA PHE A 36 32.36 2.09 -8.71
C PHE A 36 33.68 1.45 -9.18
N THR A 37 33.70 0.17 -9.59
CA THR A 37 34.63 -0.33 -10.63
C THR A 37 34.15 -1.61 -11.32
N LYS A 38 33.91 -1.46 -12.63
CA LYS A 38 34.20 -2.32 -13.80
C LYS A 38 33.61 -3.74 -13.97
N SER A 39 33.02 -3.89 -15.16
CA SER A 39 32.64 -5.08 -15.94
C SER A 39 33.80 -6.06 -16.20
N PRO A 40 33.53 -7.31 -16.62
CA PRO A 40 33.68 -7.59 -18.05
C PRO A 40 32.60 -8.50 -18.69
N GLU A 41 32.69 -8.52 -20.02
CA GLU A 41 31.82 -9.07 -21.05
C GLU A 41 31.87 -10.60 -21.26
N THR A 42 30.80 -11.09 -21.90
CA THR A 42 30.65 -12.14 -22.95
C THR A 42 31.48 -13.43 -22.92
N ASN A 43 30.80 -14.56 -23.17
CA ASN A 43 31.18 -15.42 -24.31
C ASN A 43 30.03 -16.28 -24.86
N LYS A 44 29.96 -16.30 -26.20
CA LYS A 44 29.15 -17.15 -27.06
C LYS A 44 29.75 -18.56 -27.14
N THR A 45 28.91 -19.57 -27.34
CA THR A 45 29.31 -20.74 -28.14
C THR A 45 28.10 -21.40 -28.81
N SER A 46 28.04 -21.26 -30.14
CA SER A 46 27.31 -22.16 -31.03
C SER A 46 28.12 -23.45 -31.22
N LYS A 47 27.46 -24.60 -31.28
CA LYS A 47 27.96 -25.78 -31.99
C LYS A 47 26.85 -26.44 -32.80
N THR A 48 27.07 -26.42 -34.11
CA THR A 48 26.39 -27.19 -35.16
C THR A 48 26.92 -28.63 -35.14
N ILE A 49 26.05 -29.64 -35.26
CA ILE A 49 26.42 -30.99 -35.74
C ILE A 49 25.34 -31.45 -36.74
N LYS A 50 25.80 -31.87 -37.92
CA LYS A 50 25.01 -32.46 -39.02
C LYS A 50 24.90 -33.99 -38.84
N ASN A 51 23.68 -34.48 -39.14
CA ASN A 51 23.22 -35.74 -39.74
C ASN A 51 24.06 -37.02 -39.68
N GLN A 52 23.38 -38.15 -39.34
CA GLN A 52 23.21 -39.27 -40.26
C GLN A 52 22.04 -40.21 -39.87
N ASP A 53 21.10 -40.31 -40.81
CA ASP A 53 20.20 -41.38 -41.27
C ASP A 53 19.98 -42.67 -40.46
N SER A 54 18.69 -42.98 -40.22
CA SER A 54 18.14 -44.33 -40.49
C SER A 54 16.62 -44.31 -40.75
N VAL A 55 16.33 -44.55 -42.03
CA VAL A 55 15.16 -45.14 -42.70
C VAL A 55 13.97 -45.60 -41.82
N ILE A 56 12.80 -44.99 -42.04
CA ILE A 56 11.48 -45.64 -41.91
C ILE A 56 10.62 -45.22 -43.12
N THR A 57 10.06 -46.22 -43.79
CA THR A 57 9.23 -46.18 -45.01
C THR A 57 7.83 -45.58 -44.79
N PRO A 58 7.17 -45.04 -45.84
CA PRO A 58 5.92 -44.28 -45.71
C PRO A 58 4.67 -45.17 -45.86
N THR A 59 3.69 -44.98 -44.96
CA THR A 59 2.35 -45.57 -45.07
C THR A 59 1.41 -44.58 -45.76
N LYS A 60 0.69 -45.05 -46.79
CA LYS A 60 -0.30 -44.33 -47.60
C LYS A 60 -1.32 -43.55 -46.75
N SER A 61 -1.43 -42.24 -47.00
CA SER A 61 -2.67 -41.49 -46.74
C SER A 61 -3.55 -41.56 -47.98
N GLU A 62 -4.78 -42.04 -47.82
CA GLU A 62 -5.83 -41.87 -48.83
C GLU A 62 -6.34 -40.44 -48.80
N VAL A 63 -6.11 -39.71 -49.89
CA VAL A 63 -6.67 -38.39 -50.14
C VAL A 63 -8.08 -38.59 -50.67
N LEU A 64 -9.09 -38.32 -49.83
CA LEU A 64 -10.47 -38.16 -50.29
C LEU A 64 -10.59 -36.81 -51.00
N ILE A 65 -10.67 -36.86 -52.33
CA ILE A 65 -10.94 -35.69 -53.18
C ILE A 65 -12.45 -35.43 -53.11
N ALA A 66 -12.85 -34.43 -52.33
CA ALA A 66 -14.23 -33.94 -52.32
C ALA A 66 -14.57 -33.34 -53.70
N THR A 67 -15.77 -33.66 -54.21
CA THR A 67 -16.21 -33.20 -55.52
C THR A 67 -16.79 -31.78 -55.43
N ASN A 68 -16.84 -31.07 -56.57
CA ASN A 68 -17.30 -29.67 -56.63
C ASN A 68 -18.79 -29.48 -56.29
N GLU A 69 -19.57 -30.54 -56.06
CA GLU A 69 -20.94 -30.44 -55.53
C GLU A 69 -20.99 -30.33 -54.00
N ASP A 70 -20.03 -30.91 -53.27
CA ASP A 70 -19.94 -30.81 -51.80
C ASP A 70 -19.51 -29.41 -51.32
N ILE A 71 -18.89 -28.61 -52.21
CA ILE A 71 -18.48 -27.23 -51.93
C ILE A 71 -19.66 -26.25 -52.08
N ARG A 72 -20.73 -26.62 -52.80
CA ARG A 72 -21.90 -25.74 -53.00
C ARG A 72 -22.90 -25.76 -51.86
N SER A 73 -22.99 -26.82 -51.05
CA SER A 73 -23.89 -26.86 -49.88
C SER A 73 -23.34 -26.16 -48.64
N ILE A 74 -22.02 -25.94 -48.55
CA ILE A 74 -21.38 -25.23 -47.43
C ILE A 74 -21.47 -23.69 -47.60
N LYS A 75 -21.80 -23.21 -48.80
CA LYS A 75 -21.80 -21.77 -49.10
C LYS A 75 -23.09 -21.03 -48.71
N GLU A 76 -24.18 -21.73 -48.41
CA GLU A 76 -25.45 -21.09 -48.04
C GLU A 76 -25.69 -20.98 -46.52
N ASP A 77 -25.00 -21.73 -45.68
CA ASP A 77 -25.21 -21.70 -44.21
C ASP A 77 -24.19 -20.85 -43.42
N SER A 78 -23.24 -20.22 -44.11
CA SER A 78 -22.22 -19.36 -43.47
C SER A 78 -22.65 -17.90 -43.27
N THR A 79 -23.86 -17.52 -43.71
CA THR A 79 -24.36 -16.14 -43.59
C THR A 79 -25.17 -15.85 -42.32
N LYS A 80 -25.20 -16.79 -41.35
CA LYS A 80 -25.98 -16.62 -40.12
C LYS A 80 -25.27 -16.98 -38.82
N LEU A 81 -23.95 -16.78 -38.74
CA LEU A 81 -23.28 -16.61 -37.45
C LEU A 81 -22.84 -15.16 -37.27
N ALA A 82 -23.82 -14.28 -37.08
CA ALA A 82 -23.54 -12.96 -36.54
C ALA A 82 -23.02 -13.14 -35.10
N PHE A 83 -21.72 -13.02 -34.92
CA PHE A 83 -21.11 -12.88 -33.60
C PHE A 83 -21.53 -11.52 -33.02
N SER A 84 -22.75 -11.48 -32.49
CA SER A 84 -23.28 -10.33 -31.78
C SER A 84 -22.73 -10.34 -30.35
N GLN A 85 -21.48 -9.94 -30.18
CA GLN A 85 -21.06 -9.47 -28.87
C GLN A 85 -21.75 -8.13 -28.62
N ASN A 86 -22.85 -8.17 -27.88
CA ASN A 86 -23.35 -7.00 -27.17
C ASN A 86 -22.32 -6.64 -26.09
N VAL A 87 -21.27 -5.92 -26.49
CA VAL A 87 -20.36 -5.28 -25.54
C VAL A 87 -21.13 -4.11 -24.95
N SER A 88 -21.90 -4.40 -23.90
CA SER A 88 -22.36 -3.34 -23.01
C SER A 88 -21.11 -2.71 -22.41
N LYS A 89 -20.88 -1.44 -22.72
CA LYS A 89 -19.83 -0.64 -22.07
C LYS A 89 -20.27 -0.44 -20.62
N ARG A 90 -20.01 -1.44 -19.77
CA ARG A 90 -20.16 -1.26 -18.32
C ARG A 90 -19.18 -0.17 -17.92
N ALA A 91 -19.70 0.98 -17.52
CA ALA A 91 -18.88 2.02 -16.92
C ALA A 91 -18.42 1.49 -15.57
N LEU A 92 -17.22 0.90 -15.53
CA LEU A 92 -16.60 0.51 -14.27
C LEU A 92 -16.26 1.79 -13.51
N THR A 93 -16.58 1.83 -12.21
CA THR A 93 -16.03 2.86 -11.33
C THR A 93 -14.52 2.66 -11.21
N GLU A 94 -13.78 3.73 -10.89
CA GLU A 94 -12.30 3.71 -10.87
C GLU A 94 -11.71 2.58 -9.99
N HIS A 95 -12.43 2.21 -8.92
CA HIS A 95 -11.99 1.22 -7.95
C HIS A 95 -12.82 -0.07 -7.94
N GLN A 96 -13.65 -0.33 -8.96
CA GLN A 96 -14.57 -1.47 -8.93
C GLN A 96 -13.87 -2.83 -8.77
N LEU A 97 -12.77 -3.07 -9.50
CA LEU A 97 -12.02 -4.34 -9.36
C LEU A 97 -11.45 -4.52 -7.94
N TRP A 98 -11.07 -3.42 -7.30
CA TRP A 98 -10.58 -3.45 -5.93
C TRP A 98 -11.70 -3.72 -4.93
N ASP A 99 -12.84 -3.08 -5.12
CA ASP A 99 -14.06 -3.28 -4.33
C ASP A 99 -14.50 -4.75 -4.37
N GLU A 100 -14.58 -5.34 -5.56
CA GLU A 100 -14.95 -6.76 -5.74
C GLU A 100 -13.98 -7.73 -5.03
N LEU A 101 -12.67 -7.42 -5.04
CA LEU A 101 -11.66 -8.20 -4.32
C LEU A 101 -11.79 -8.03 -2.79
N LEU A 102 -12.04 -6.81 -2.34
CA LEU A 102 -12.21 -6.50 -0.93
C LEU A 102 -13.45 -7.18 -0.35
N GLU A 103 -14.58 -7.10 -1.03
CA GLU A 103 -15.83 -7.78 -0.62
C GLU A 103 -15.65 -9.30 -0.54
N LYS A 104 -14.84 -9.87 -1.44
CA LYS A 104 -14.62 -11.32 -1.51
C LYS A 104 -13.65 -11.84 -0.46
N TYR A 105 -12.61 -11.08 -0.13
CA TYR A 105 -11.46 -11.57 0.65
C TYR A 105 -11.18 -10.83 1.95
N VAL A 106 -11.97 -9.82 2.29
CA VAL A 106 -11.84 -9.09 3.55
C VAL A 106 -13.14 -9.21 4.35
N SER A 107 -13.04 -9.74 5.57
CA SER A 107 -14.20 -9.87 6.45
C SER A 107 -14.65 -8.52 6.99
N ASP A 108 -15.86 -8.45 7.56
CA ASP A 108 -16.34 -7.25 8.27
C ASP A 108 -15.44 -6.84 9.46
N ASN A 109 -14.66 -7.78 9.99
CA ASN A 109 -13.69 -7.53 11.04
C ASN A 109 -12.33 -7.06 10.51
N GLY A 110 -12.12 -7.01 9.19
CA GLY A 110 -10.88 -6.57 8.55
C GLY A 110 -9.80 -7.64 8.46
N ASN A 111 -10.14 -8.90 8.74
CA ASN A 111 -9.27 -10.06 8.49
C ASN A 111 -9.21 -10.34 6.99
N VAL A 112 -8.03 -10.64 6.47
CA VAL A 112 -7.78 -10.85 5.05
C VAL A 112 -7.52 -12.33 4.78
N ASP A 113 -8.33 -12.94 3.92
CA ASP A 113 -8.09 -14.29 3.40
C ASP A 113 -6.98 -14.26 2.34
N TYR A 114 -5.72 -14.23 2.78
CA TYR A 114 -4.57 -14.19 1.87
C TYR A 114 -4.46 -15.42 0.96
N ASP A 115 -4.87 -16.61 1.44
CA ASP A 115 -4.89 -17.84 0.65
C ASP A 115 -5.93 -17.76 -0.47
N GLY A 116 -7.11 -17.20 -0.20
CA GLY A 116 -8.12 -16.85 -1.18
C GLY A 116 -7.62 -15.79 -2.16
N PHE A 117 -7.12 -14.67 -1.65
CA PHE A 117 -6.61 -13.55 -2.45
C PHE A 117 -5.52 -13.99 -3.44
N LYS A 118 -4.66 -14.94 -3.04
CA LYS A 118 -3.61 -15.50 -3.89
C LYS A 118 -4.15 -16.19 -5.15
N LYS A 119 -5.35 -16.77 -5.09
CA LYS A 119 -6.00 -17.45 -6.22
C LYS A 119 -6.45 -16.45 -7.29
N ASP A 120 -6.87 -15.26 -6.86
CA ASP A 120 -7.30 -14.15 -7.74
C ASP A 120 -6.21 -13.06 -7.83
N ARG A 121 -4.94 -13.46 -7.76
CA ARG A 121 -3.83 -12.51 -7.84
C ARG A 121 -3.78 -11.79 -9.19
N SER A 122 -4.27 -12.41 -10.27
CA SER A 122 -4.38 -11.78 -11.59
C SER A 122 -5.27 -10.55 -11.58
N GLU A 123 -6.39 -10.61 -10.87
CA GLU A 123 -7.39 -9.55 -10.73
C GLU A 123 -6.80 -8.39 -9.93
N LEU A 124 -6.06 -8.68 -8.86
CA LEU A 124 -5.30 -7.68 -8.11
C LEU A 124 -4.29 -6.96 -9.00
N LEU A 125 -3.51 -7.71 -9.77
CA LEU A 125 -2.54 -7.13 -10.71
C LEU A 125 -3.24 -6.34 -11.82
N GLY A 126 -4.43 -6.74 -12.23
CA GLY A 126 -5.31 -5.98 -13.12
C GLY A 126 -5.67 -4.62 -12.54
N TYR A 127 -6.09 -4.58 -11.27
CA TYR A 127 -6.36 -3.32 -10.57
C TYR A 127 -5.11 -2.45 -10.40
N VAL A 128 -3.97 -3.03 -10.02
CA VAL A 128 -2.69 -2.31 -9.95
C VAL A 128 -2.34 -1.72 -11.32
N ARG A 129 -2.58 -2.46 -12.41
CA ARG A 129 -2.36 -1.96 -13.77
C ARG A 129 -3.28 -0.79 -14.12
N LEU A 130 -4.55 -0.80 -13.68
CA LEU A 130 -5.45 0.34 -13.87
C LEU A 130 -4.92 1.59 -13.18
N LEU A 131 -4.46 1.47 -11.92
CA LEU A 131 -3.81 2.58 -11.20
C LEU A 131 -2.59 3.11 -11.96
N GLN A 132 -1.72 2.23 -12.44
CA GLN A 132 -0.53 2.63 -13.19
C GLN A 132 -0.86 3.38 -14.49
N ILE A 133 -1.92 2.98 -15.21
CA ILE A 133 -2.35 3.64 -16.44
C ILE A 133 -3.02 4.99 -16.15
N SER A 134 -3.80 5.10 -15.08
CA SER A 134 -4.45 6.36 -14.70
C SER A 134 -3.52 7.34 -13.99
N TYR A 135 -2.33 6.90 -13.57
CA TYR A 135 -1.34 7.70 -12.82
C TYR A 135 -1.08 9.08 -13.40
N GLU A 136 -0.77 9.20 -14.69
CA GLU A 136 -0.44 10.50 -15.30
C GLU A 136 -1.64 11.46 -15.23
N LYS A 137 -2.85 10.94 -15.44
CA LYS A 137 -4.08 11.72 -15.31
C LYS A 137 -4.32 12.17 -13.85
N VAL A 138 -3.96 11.35 -12.87
CA VAL A 138 -4.11 11.68 -11.44
C VAL A 138 -3.01 12.65 -10.97
N ASN A 139 -1.77 12.45 -11.41
CA ASN A 139 -0.60 13.18 -10.95
C ASN A 139 -0.37 14.52 -11.67
N SER A 140 -1.10 14.79 -12.76
CA SER A 140 -1.00 16.06 -13.49
C SER A 140 -1.39 17.32 -12.69
N GLN A 141 -1.87 17.17 -11.43
CA GLN A 141 -2.06 18.20 -10.38
C GLN A 141 -2.91 19.43 -10.71
N ILE A 142 -3.25 19.68 -11.97
CA ILE A 142 -4.15 20.75 -12.37
C ILE A 142 -5.58 20.30 -12.05
N ASP A 143 -6.21 21.00 -11.09
CA ASP A 143 -7.65 20.99 -10.79
C ASP A 143 -8.29 19.67 -10.27
N ARG A 144 -7.50 18.70 -9.79
CA ARG A 144 -8.07 17.49 -9.16
C ARG A 144 -8.58 17.77 -7.73
N PRO A 145 -9.83 17.42 -7.39
CA PRO A 145 -10.31 17.48 -6.02
C PRO A 145 -9.46 16.63 -5.07
N LYS A 146 -9.19 17.15 -3.86
CA LYS A 146 -8.40 16.47 -2.81
C LYS A 146 -8.94 15.07 -2.52
N ASP A 147 -10.26 14.91 -2.52
CA ASP A 147 -10.91 13.63 -2.19
C ASP A 147 -10.67 12.55 -3.24
N GLU A 148 -10.58 12.93 -4.52
CA GLU A 148 -10.19 11.98 -5.58
C GLU A 148 -8.75 11.50 -5.40
N LEU A 149 -7.84 12.42 -5.06
CA LEU A 149 -6.43 12.09 -4.82
C LEU A 149 -6.26 11.19 -3.59
N LEU A 150 -6.93 11.51 -2.49
CA LEU A 150 -6.90 10.69 -1.27
C LEU A 150 -7.46 9.30 -1.53
N ALA A 151 -8.65 9.18 -2.14
CA ALA A 151 -9.26 7.88 -2.46
C ALA A 151 -8.32 7.03 -3.33
N TYR A 152 -7.77 7.62 -4.39
CA TYR A 152 -6.84 6.95 -5.28
C TYR A 152 -5.61 6.42 -4.53
N TRP A 153 -4.93 7.27 -3.75
CA TRP A 153 -3.68 6.90 -3.10
C TRP A 153 -3.86 5.99 -1.89
N ILE A 154 -4.98 6.08 -1.17
CA ILE A 154 -5.34 5.15 -0.09
C ILE A 154 -5.56 3.75 -0.69
N ASN A 155 -6.38 3.64 -1.74
CA ASN A 155 -6.62 2.34 -2.37
C ASN A 155 -5.36 1.78 -3.03
N ALA A 156 -4.54 2.63 -3.65
CA ALA A 156 -3.25 2.22 -4.18
C ALA A 156 -2.38 1.63 -3.06
N TYR A 157 -2.16 2.36 -1.96
CA TYR A 157 -1.35 1.85 -0.85
C TYR A 157 -1.85 0.48 -0.36
N ASN A 158 -3.16 0.33 -0.13
CA ASN A 158 -3.72 -0.92 0.37
C ASN A 158 -3.55 -2.08 -0.61
N ALA A 159 -3.84 -1.88 -1.90
CA ALA A 159 -3.67 -2.92 -2.92
C ALA A 159 -2.20 -3.32 -3.09
N LEU A 160 -1.27 -2.35 -3.03
CA LEU A 160 0.17 -2.63 -3.12
C LEU A 160 0.67 -3.36 -1.86
N THR A 161 0.16 -3.04 -0.67
CA THR A 161 0.46 -3.81 0.55
C THR A 161 0.00 -5.26 0.39
N ILE A 162 -1.21 -5.51 -0.11
CA ILE A 162 -1.68 -6.88 -0.36
C ILE A 162 -0.78 -7.58 -1.40
N ASP A 163 -0.44 -6.95 -2.53
CA ASP A 163 0.47 -7.56 -3.50
C ASP A 163 1.85 -7.87 -2.89
N LEU A 164 2.37 -7.01 -2.01
CA LEU A 164 3.62 -7.27 -1.28
C LEU A 164 3.51 -8.52 -0.39
N ILE A 165 2.42 -8.66 0.37
CA ILE A 165 2.18 -9.85 1.19
C ILE A 165 2.08 -11.09 0.31
N LEU A 166 1.28 -11.07 -0.76
CA LEU A 166 1.07 -12.22 -1.64
C LEU A 166 2.34 -12.68 -2.36
N ARG A 167 3.27 -11.76 -2.68
CA ARG A 167 4.60 -12.10 -3.23
C ARG A 167 5.47 -12.92 -2.27
N ASN A 168 5.22 -12.80 -0.97
CA ASN A 168 6.02 -13.42 0.08
C ASN A 168 5.23 -14.49 0.87
N TYR A 169 3.95 -14.71 0.54
CA TYR A 169 3.07 -15.62 1.29
C TYR A 169 3.38 -17.11 1.01
N PRO A 170 3.49 -17.97 2.04
CA PRO A 170 3.12 -17.72 3.45
C PRO A 170 4.24 -17.07 4.29
N LEU A 171 3.85 -16.17 5.19
CA LEU A 171 4.71 -15.54 6.20
C LEU A 171 3.89 -15.19 7.44
N LYS A 172 4.54 -14.96 8.59
CA LYS A 172 3.82 -14.64 9.84
C LYS A 172 3.63 -13.15 10.05
N SER A 173 4.52 -12.33 9.51
CA SER A 173 4.50 -10.89 9.66
C SER A 173 5.04 -10.21 8.43
N ILE A 174 4.48 -9.05 8.04
CA ILE A 174 5.10 -8.16 7.05
C ILE A 174 6.58 -7.85 7.39
N LYS A 175 6.95 -7.87 8.67
CA LYS A 175 8.32 -7.63 9.14
C LYS A 175 9.30 -8.76 8.83
N ASP A 176 8.81 -9.92 8.42
CA ASP A 176 9.66 -11.03 7.97
C ASP A 176 10.16 -10.79 6.53
N ILE A 177 9.53 -9.86 5.80
CA ILE A 177 9.98 -9.39 4.50
C ILE A 177 11.12 -8.40 4.71
N LYS A 178 12.20 -8.53 3.95
CA LYS A 178 13.31 -7.57 3.97
C LYS A 178 12.87 -6.20 3.45
N ASP A 179 13.09 -5.14 4.23
CA ASP A 179 12.83 -3.74 3.87
C ASP A 179 11.44 -3.50 3.22
N PRO A 180 10.33 -3.99 3.83
CA PRO A 180 9.06 -4.19 3.12
C PRO A 180 8.47 -2.90 2.55
N TRP A 181 8.64 -1.78 3.26
CA TRP A 181 8.13 -0.48 2.83
C TRP A 181 9.03 0.24 1.81
N ASP A 182 10.28 -0.20 1.66
CA ASP A 182 11.29 0.46 0.82
C ASP A 182 11.48 -0.23 -0.54
N GLN A 183 10.91 -1.43 -0.75
CA GLN A 183 11.01 -2.15 -2.01
C GLN A 183 10.31 -1.43 -3.17
N ARG A 184 11.07 -1.08 -4.21
CA ARG A 184 10.56 -0.42 -5.42
C ARG A 184 10.03 -1.44 -6.42
N LEU A 185 8.78 -1.87 -6.23
CA LEU A 185 8.17 -2.97 -6.98
C LEU A 185 7.16 -2.54 -8.04
N TRP A 186 6.65 -1.30 -7.97
CA TRP A 186 5.52 -0.87 -8.80
C TRP A 186 5.88 0.37 -9.60
N GLN A 187 5.78 0.27 -10.93
CA GLN A 187 6.09 1.37 -11.82
C GLN A 187 4.86 2.22 -12.10
N PHE A 188 4.90 3.49 -11.70
CA PHE A 188 3.90 4.52 -11.99
C PHE A 188 4.55 5.59 -12.88
N GLY A 189 4.16 5.64 -14.15
CA GLY A 189 4.85 6.45 -15.16
C GLY A 189 6.32 6.05 -15.30
N ASP A 190 7.22 7.01 -15.18
CA ASP A 190 8.67 6.82 -15.19
C ASP A 190 9.27 6.42 -13.83
N LYS A 191 8.46 6.40 -12.76
CA LYS A 191 8.92 6.18 -11.38
C LYS A 191 8.59 4.77 -10.89
N TRP A 192 9.60 4.09 -10.37
CA TRP A 192 9.40 2.88 -9.57
C TRP A 192 9.12 3.26 -8.12
N MET A 193 7.89 3.14 -7.67
CA MET A 193 7.43 3.51 -6.33
C MET A 193 7.54 2.36 -5.32
N ASN A 194 7.63 2.73 -4.04
CA ASN A 194 7.49 1.85 -2.90
C ASN A 194 6.37 2.36 -1.96
N LEU A 195 6.02 1.60 -0.91
CA LEU A 195 4.95 1.98 0.02
C LEU A 195 5.29 3.29 0.77
N ASN A 196 6.55 3.48 1.16
CA ASN A 196 7.03 4.71 1.80
C ASN A 196 6.87 5.95 0.91
N ASP A 197 7.06 5.82 -0.41
CA ASP A 197 6.85 6.92 -1.35
C ASP A 197 5.38 7.36 -1.34
N ILE A 198 4.44 6.42 -1.34
CA ILE A 198 3.01 6.73 -1.30
C ILE A 198 2.63 7.33 0.05
N GLU A 199 3.01 6.71 1.17
CA GLU A 199 2.61 7.19 2.49
C GLU A 199 3.26 8.55 2.81
N HIS A 200 4.59 8.64 2.75
CA HIS A 200 5.31 9.78 3.30
C HIS A 200 5.50 10.94 2.34
N LYS A 201 5.56 10.69 1.03
CA LYS A 201 5.78 11.75 0.03
C LYS A 201 4.49 12.24 -0.61
N ILE A 202 3.41 11.45 -0.54
CA ILE A 202 2.13 11.77 -1.16
C ILE A 202 1.03 11.94 -0.11
N LEU A 203 0.56 10.87 0.52
CA LEU A 203 -0.60 10.91 1.42
C LEU A 203 -0.41 11.87 2.61
N ARG A 204 0.72 11.74 3.32
CA ARG A 204 1.03 12.62 4.47
C ARG A 204 1.24 14.09 4.11
N LYS A 205 1.39 14.41 2.81
CA LYS A 205 1.51 15.80 2.32
C LYS A 205 0.15 16.42 1.99
N MET A 206 -0.93 15.66 2.09
CA MET A 206 -2.29 16.17 1.89
C MET A 206 -2.93 16.65 3.20
N ASP A 207 -2.21 16.68 4.32
CA ASP A 207 -2.70 17.16 5.62
C ASP A 207 -4.06 16.55 6.01
N GLU A 208 -4.13 15.21 5.90
CA GLU A 208 -5.29 14.41 6.28
C GLU A 208 -4.86 13.35 7.30
N PRO A 209 -4.98 13.58 8.62
CA PRO A 209 -4.52 12.64 9.64
C PRO A 209 -5.27 11.31 9.64
N ARG A 210 -6.50 11.26 9.10
CA ARG A 210 -7.32 10.04 9.09
C ARG A 210 -6.81 8.98 8.12
N ILE A 211 -5.85 9.31 7.23
CA ILE A 211 -5.19 8.30 6.36
C ILE A 211 -4.60 7.15 7.19
N HIS A 212 -4.12 7.43 8.41
CA HIS A 212 -3.51 6.44 9.31
C HIS A 212 -4.48 5.38 9.80
N PHE A 213 -5.78 5.56 9.55
CA PHE A 213 -6.84 4.58 9.81
C PHE A 213 -7.43 3.97 8.53
N ALA A 214 -7.02 4.49 7.37
CA ALA A 214 -7.50 4.09 6.06
C ALA A 214 -6.47 3.26 5.29
N ILE A 215 -5.18 3.36 5.64
CA ILE A 215 -4.10 2.56 5.06
C ILE A 215 -3.65 1.44 6.01
N VAL A 216 -3.41 0.25 5.46
CA VAL A 216 -3.05 -0.94 6.26
C VAL A 216 -1.62 -1.40 6.06
N CYS A 217 -0.95 -1.80 7.15
CA CYS A 217 0.36 -2.42 7.14
C CYS A 217 0.30 -3.95 7.29
N ALA A 218 -0.86 -4.56 7.00
CA ALA A 218 -1.10 -6.00 7.06
C ALA A 218 -0.72 -6.64 8.42
N SER A 219 -1.08 -6.00 9.53
CA SER A 219 -0.79 -6.52 10.87
C SER A 219 -1.99 -6.49 11.80
N GLU A 220 -2.06 -7.40 12.76
CA GLU A 220 -3.09 -7.50 13.80
C GLU A 220 -3.38 -6.18 14.53
N SER A 221 -2.36 -5.40 14.88
CA SER A 221 -2.54 -4.11 15.56
C SER A 221 -2.80 -2.92 14.63
N CYS A 222 -2.88 -3.15 13.32
CA CYS A 222 -3.18 -2.13 12.33
C CYS A 222 -4.68 -1.74 12.38
N PRO A 223 -5.06 -0.57 11.85
CA PRO A 223 -6.41 -0.33 11.39
C PRO A 223 -6.92 -1.47 10.50
N LYS A 224 -8.22 -1.70 10.57
CA LYS A 224 -8.90 -2.72 9.76
C LYS A 224 -8.86 -2.31 8.28
N LEU A 225 -8.51 -3.24 7.41
CA LEU A 225 -8.77 -3.08 5.98
C LEU A 225 -10.29 -3.12 5.80
N LYS A 226 -10.86 -2.10 5.16
CA LYS A 226 -12.28 -2.10 4.84
C LYS A 226 -12.56 -3.07 3.70
N ASN A 227 -13.69 -3.77 3.77
CA ASN A 227 -14.21 -4.61 2.69
C ASN A 227 -14.92 -3.80 1.59
N GLU A 228 -14.57 -2.51 1.46
CA GLU A 228 -15.04 -1.61 0.41
C GLU A 228 -13.89 -0.68 0.01
N ALA A 229 -13.85 -0.29 -1.26
CA ALA A 229 -12.89 0.69 -1.76
C ALA A 229 -13.26 2.11 -1.30
N PHE A 230 -12.25 2.95 -1.06
CA PHE A 230 -12.48 4.37 -0.84
C PHE A 230 -12.88 5.06 -2.15
N ILE A 231 -13.91 5.89 -2.15
CA ILE A 231 -14.31 6.66 -3.34
C ILE A 231 -14.53 8.12 -2.99
N ALA A 232 -14.18 9.02 -3.91
CA ALA A 232 -14.23 10.47 -3.66
C ALA A 232 -15.59 10.95 -3.13
N SER A 233 -16.69 10.47 -3.72
CA SER A 233 -18.06 10.86 -3.33
C SER A 233 -18.46 10.42 -1.91
N LYS A 234 -17.74 9.48 -1.29
CA LYS A 234 -18.02 8.97 0.06
C LYS A 234 -16.84 9.19 1.03
N LEU A 235 -15.73 9.78 0.56
CA LEU A 235 -14.46 9.73 1.26
C LEU A 235 -14.54 10.29 2.68
N GLU A 236 -15.16 11.45 2.86
CA GLU A 236 -15.31 12.07 4.18
C GLU A 236 -16.05 11.18 5.19
N ALA A 237 -17.14 10.54 4.74
CA ALA A 237 -17.89 9.60 5.56
C ALA A 237 -17.06 8.34 5.86
N GLN A 238 -16.38 7.78 4.85
CA GLN A 238 -15.54 6.59 5.00
C GLN A 238 -14.37 6.86 5.98
N LEU A 239 -13.65 7.97 5.84
CA LEU A 239 -12.55 8.38 6.73
C LEU A 239 -13.02 8.61 8.16
N SER A 240 -14.16 9.29 8.33
CA SER A 240 -14.75 9.50 9.66
C SER A 240 -15.15 8.18 10.30
N ASN A 241 -15.74 7.26 9.54
CA ASN A 241 -16.18 5.96 10.03
C ASN A 241 -15.00 5.08 10.45
N VAL A 242 -13.94 4.97 9.64
CA VAL A 242 -12.76 4.18 10.03
C VAL A 242 -12.06 4.78 11.25
N THR A 243 -12.07 6.11 11.38
CA THR A 243 -11.48 6.79 12.55
C THR A 243 -12.26 6.47 13.83
N ARG A 244 -13.59 6.61 13.81
CA ARG A 244 -14.45 6.26 14.95
C ARG A 244 -14.31 4.79 15.32
N ALA A 245 -14.39 3.91 14.33
CA ALA A 245 -14.25 2.46 14.53
C ALA A 245 -12.90 2.10 15.15
N PHE A 246 -11.80 2.70 14.68
CA PHE A 246 -10.48 2.47 15.24
C PHE A 246 -10.38 2.92 16.71
N LEU A 247 -10.89 4.12 17.03
CA LEU A 247 -10.88 4.62 18.41
C LEU A 247 -11.75 3.79 19.36
N ALA A 248 -12.86 3.24 18.87
CA ALA A 248 -13.75 2.39 19.64
C ALA A 248 -13.22 0.95 19.84
N ASP A 249 -12.24 0.52 19.04
CA ASP A 249 -11.67 -0.83 19.14
C ASP A 249 -10.84 -0.98 20.44
N THR A 250 -11.41 -1.69 21.42
CA THR A 250 -10.80 -1.90 22.73
C THR A 250 -9.53 -2.73 22.68
N SER A 251 -9.30 -3.51 21.61
CA SER A 251 -8.04 -4.21 21.38
C SER A 251 -6.91 -3.23 21.03
N LYS A 252 -7.25 -2.06 20.46
CA LYS A 252 -6.30 -1.05 19.99
C LYS A 252 -6.20 0.15 20.91
N ASN A 253 -7.27 0.50 21.60
CA ASN A 253 -7.37 1.71 22.41
C ASN A 253 -8.20 1.47 23.67
N GLU A 254 -7.82 2.09 24.79
CA GLU A 254 -8.65 2.22 25.98
C GLU A 254 -8.79 3.72 26.23
N ILE A 255 -10.02 4.25 26.19
CA ILE A 255 -10.28 5.69 26.27
C ILE A 255 -11.23 5.95 27.43
N SER A 256 -10.78 6.78 28.37
CA SER A 256 -11.60 7.36 29.44
C SER A 256 -11.30 8.86 29.55
N GLU A 257 -12.09 9.58 30.35
CA GLU A 257 -11.89 11.03 30.53
C GLU A 257 -10.47 11.37 31.01
N ASN A 258 -9.92 10.61 31.97
CA ASN A 258 -8.69 10.96 32.67
C ASN A 258 -7.49 10.06 32.35
N GLU A 259 -7.70 8.97 31.61
CA GLU A 259 -6.65 8.05 31.22
C GLU A 259 -6.93 7.47 29.83
N ILE A 260 -5.93 7.52 28.97
CA ILE A 260 -5.96 6.94 27.63
C ILE A 260 -4.75 6.03 27.42
N LYS A 261 -5.00 4.86 26.86
CA LYS A 261 -3.98 3.90 26.44
C LYS A 261 -4.21 3.58 24.98
N LEU A 262 -3.41 4.19 24.12
CA LEU A 262 -3.68 4.25 22.68
C LEU A 262 -2.80 3.31 21.86
N SER A 263 -3.17 3.04 20.61
CA SER A 263 -2.29 2.39 19.65
C SER A 263 -0.98 3.18 19.44
N LYS A 264 0.13 2.47 19.15
CA LYS A 264 1.42 3.09 18.82
C LYS A 264 1.39 3.97 17.56
N ILE A 265 0.35 3.87 16.73
CA ILE A 265 0.13 4.75 15.57
C ILE A 265 0.11 6.24 16.00
N PHE A 266 -0.55 6.56 17.11
CA PHE A 266 -0.56 7.92 17.65
C PHE A 266 0.82 8.38 18.16
N LYS A 267 1.70 7.45 18.51
CA LYS A 267 3.09 7.74 18.88
C LYS A 267 3.96 7.97 17.64
N TRP A 268 3.86 7.08 16.64
CA TRP A 268 4.68 7.13 15.44
C TRP A 268 4.35 8.33 14.55
N PHE A 269 3.06 8.65 14.43
CA PHE A 269 2.55 9.72 13.57
C PHE A 269 2.05 10.94 14.34
N LYS A 270 2.56 11.16 15.55
CA LYS A 270 2.16 12.28 16.45
C LYS A 270 2.06 13.62 15.73
N LYS A 271 3.03 13.93 14.85
CA LYS A 271 3.07 15.20 14.11
C LYS A 271 1.87 15.42 13.20
N ASP A 272 1.32 14.34 12.64
CA ASP A 272 0.22 14.43 11.68
C ASP A 272 -1.11 14.71 12.42
N PHE A 273 -1.29 14.13 13.61
CA PHE A 273 -2.46 14.38 14.47
C PHE A 273 -2.43 15.74 15.17
N GLU A 274 -1.27 16.38 15.29
CA GLU A 274 -1.07 17.65 16.02
C GLU A 274 -0.92 18.87 15.09
N GLN A 275 -1.27 18.74 13.80
CA GLN A 275 -1.19 19.86 12.85
C GLN A 275 -2.19 20.98 13.17
N ASN A 276 -3.41 20.62 13.59
CA ASN A 276 -4.53 21.53 13.80
C ASN A 276 -5.05 21.53 15.26
N GLY A 277 -4.14 21.35 16.21
CA GLY A 277 -4.47 21.27 17.63
C GLY A 277 -3.63 20.21 18.35
N SER A 278 -4.03 19.86 19.57
CA SER A 278 -3.41 18.75 20.30
C SER A 278 -3.98 17.41 19.83
N LEU A 279 -3.26 16.32 20.13
CA LEU A 279 -3.79 14.97 19.95
C LEU A 279 -5.14 14.77 20.65
N ILE A 280 -5.36 15.41 21.81
CA ILE A 280 -6.63 15.30 22.52
C ILE A 280 -7.76 15.98 21.75
N ASP A 281 -7.48 17.13 21.12
CA ASP A 281 -8.45 17.82 20.26
C ASP A 281 -8.82 16.97 19.05
N PHE A 282 -7.86 16.25 18.46
CA PHE A 282 -8.14 15.29 17.39
C PHE A 282 -9.02 14.14 17.88
N LEU A 283 -8.64 13.49 18.99
CA LEU A 283 -9.38 12.34 19.54
C LEU A 283 -10.82 12.73 19.92
N ASN A 284 -11.03 13.90 20.51
CA ASN A 284 -12.35 14.38 20.92
C ASN A 284 -13.31 14.69 19.75
N GLN A 285 -12.81 14.79 18.51
CA GLN A 285 -13.68 14.90 17.33
C GLN A 285 -14.37 13.57 16.97
N TYR A 286 -13.75 12.45 17.36
CA TYR A 286 -14.16 11.12 16.92
C TYR A 286 -14.52 10.16 18.07
N SER A 287 -14.06 10.43 19.30
CA SER A 287 -14.38 9.64 20.48
C SER A 287 -15.78 9.95 21.03
N GLU A 288 -16.46 8.94 21.55
CA GLU A 288 -17.71 9.12 22.31
C GLU A 288 -17.47 9.66 23.72
N VAL A 289 -16.27 9.42 24.28
CA VAL A 289 -15.89 9.91 25.59
C VAL A 289 -15.14 11.22 25.43
N LYS A 290 -15.58 12.26 26.15
CA LYS A 290 -14.83 13.52 26.21
C LYS A 290 -13.56 13.32 27.04
N ILE A 291 -12.42 13.34 26.39
CA ILE A 291 -11.10 13.17 27.00
C ILE A 291 -10.63 14.53 27.56
N SER A 292 -10.20 14.52 28.82
CA SER A 292 -9.59 15.67 29.47
C SER A 292 -8.23 16.00 28.85
N ASN A 293 -7.93 17.30 28.70
CA ASN A 293 -6.60 17.75 28.28
C ASN A 293 -5.48 17.34 29.26
N LYS A 294 -5.84 16.94 30.48
CA LYS A 294 -4.92 16.43 31.52
C LYS A 294 -4.86 14.91 31.59
N ALA A 295 -5.53 14.20 30.67
CA ALA A 295 -5.56 12.74 30.69
C ALA A 295 -4.15 12.14 30.64
N LYS A 296 -3.91 11.13 31.48
CA LYS A 296 -2.67 10.35 31.46
C LYS A 296 -2.62 9.55 30.16
N LYS A 297 -1.48 9.62 29.46
CA LYS A 297 -1.32 8.99 28.15
C LYS A 297 -0.31 7.85 28.24
N SER A 298 -0.70 6.68 27.76
CA SER A 298 0.18 5.54 27.56
C SER A 298 -0.12 4.88 26.21
N PHE A 299 0.68 3.89 25.80
CA PHE A 299 0.51 3.21 24.52
C PHE A 299 0.43 1.69 24.72
N LYS A 300 -0.48 1.02 24.01
CA LYS A 300 -0.57 -0.45 23.96
C LYS A 300 0.61 -1.02 23.17
N ASP A 301 0.89 -2.31 23.37
CA ASP A 301 1.80 -3.03 22.49
C ASP A 301 1.22 -3.24 21.09
N TYR A 302 2.11 -3.53 20.14
CA TYR A 302 1.76 -3.62 18.74
C TYR A 302 2.12 -5.02 18.23
N ASN A 303 1.09 -5.79 17.91
CA ASN A 303 1.19 -7.11 17.34
C ASN A 303 1.39 -6.99 15.83
N TRP A 304 2.52 -7.53 15.36
CA TRP A 304 2.94 -7.50 13.97
C TRP A 304 2.56 -8.76 13.18
N ASN A 305 1.90 -9.73 13.79
CA ASN A 305 1.36 -10.88 13.07
C ASN A 305 0.41 -10.42 11.96
N LEU A 306 0.32 -11.16 10.85
CA LEU A 306 -0.62 -10.86 9.77
C LEU A 306 -2.06 -10.82 10.31
N ASN A 307 -2.85 -9.92 9.72
CA ASN A 307 -4.28 -9.77 9.98
C ASN A 307 -5.11 -10.74 9.12
N GLU A 308 -5.05 -12.02 9.43
CA GLU A 308 -5.76 -13.10 8.70
C GLU A 308 -6.85 -13.77 9.54
#